data_AF-A0A8H7HWZ7-F1
#
_entry.id   AF-A0A8H7HWZ7-F1
#
_cell.length_a   1.000
_cell.length_b   1.000
_cell.length_c   1.000
_cell.angle_alpha   90.00
_cell.angle_beta   90.00
_cell.angle_gamma   90.00
#
_symmetry.space_group_name_H-M   'P 1'
#
loop_
_entity.id
_entity.type
_entity.pdbx_description
1 polymer ?
#
loop_
_entity_poly.entity_id
_entity_poly.type
_entity_poly.pdbx_seq_one_letter_code
_entity_poly.pdbx_strand_id
1 'polypeptide(L)'
;MPPSASKQKRLAEKAAKAAAKGNKGSSTGTPGDTASANGSSINTPLTSVPGSVNASTDDLTSMAKLAIATDRSAAGVLVSDPKGRDIKIDAYTLSFHGRLLFEGAEISLNYGQRYGLMGENGSGKSTFLQSLGERDIEIPEHIDIYLVRGEADPSETNAIDYIIASAKEKVARLEKQIEDLSVADQVDDLALDALHEELEELDPSTFEVKAGSILHGLGFSQTMMKKPTKDMSGGWRMRVSLARALFVKPHLLLLDEPTNHLDLGAVVWLEAYLSTYNHILVITSHSQDFMDSICTNIMDLTPKKKLVYYGGNYTTYVRTKAENEVNQMKAYHKQQEEIAHIKKFIASAGTYANLVKQAKSKQKIIDKMEAAGLVEKIEQPKTLRFHFEDIRKLPPPIISFDDVAFSYSGNPKDYLYDHLNLAIDLNGRLSYEEDTDVLVPIRLLTARITLTLECIWLNPTATNDTFSIRLCLPDSILSRHNRRFRVMTGHTNLILTT
;
A
#
# COMPACT_ATOMS: atom_id res chain seq x y z
N MET A 1 76.72 -12.04 -0.45
CA MET A 1 75.34 -12.49 -0.14
C MET A 1 74.36 -11.44 -0.63
N PRO A 2 73.35 -11.80 -1.44
CA PRO A 2 72.33 -10.85 -1.85
C PRO A 2 71.50 -10.40 -0.62
N PRO A 3 71.08 -9.13 -0.53
CA PRO A 3 70.30 -8.64 0.59
C PRO A 3 68.91 -9.29 0.60
N SER A 4 68.35 -9.57 1.79
CA SER A 4 67.05 -10.22 1.92
C SER A 4 65.93 -9.41 1.26
N ALA A 5 64.93 -10.10 0.73
CA ALA A 5 63.78 -9.52 0.02
C ALA A 5 63.04 -8.43 0.83
N SER A 6 63.06 -8.52 2.16
CA SER A 6 62.49 -7.51 3.05
C SER A 6 63.26 -6.18 3.05
N LYS A 7 64.57 -6.21 2.82
CA LYS A 7 65.43 -5.02 2.76
C LYS A 7 65.27 -4.29 1.42
N GLN A 8 65.05 -5.02 0.32
CA GLN A 8 64.77 -4.46 -1.00
C GLN A 8 63.39 -3.79 -1.05
N LYS A 9 62.36 -4.41 -0.45
CA LYS A 9 61.01 -3.82 -0.39
C LYS A 9 60.97 -2.51 0.40
N ARG A 10 61.75 -2.40 1.48
CA ARG A 10 61.88 -1.16 2.28
C ARG A 10 62.61 -0.03 1.56
N LEU A 11 63.57 -0.37 0.69
CA LEU A 11 64.30 0.61 -0.12
C LEU A 11 63.43 1.14 -1.27
N ALA A 12 62.63 0.28 -1.90
CA ALA A 12 61.67 0.68 -2.94
C ALA A 12 60.56 1.61 -2.40
N GLU A 13 60.02 1.31 -1.21
CA GLU A 13 58.98 2.13 -0.59
C GLU A 13 59.51 3.50 -0.11
N LYS A 14 60.80 3.56 0.28
CA LYS A 14 61.47 4.80 0.67
C LYS A 14 61.79 5.68 -0.55
N ALA A 15 62.10 5.08 -1.69
CA ALA A 15 62.29 5.80 -2.97
C ALA A 15 60.97 6.38 -3.49
N ALA A 16 59.86 5.63 -3.39
CA ALA A 16 58.54 6.11 -3.82
C ALA A 16 58.03 7.31 -2.99
N LYS A 17 58.31 7.33 -1.68
CA LYS A 17 57.95 8.46 -0.80
C LYS A 17 58.81 9.72 -1.01
N ALA A 18 60.00 9.59 -1.60
CA ALA A 18 60.85 10.73 -1.94
C ALA A 18 60.38 11.45 -3.23
N ALA A 19 59.80 10.70 -4.18
CA ALA A 19 59.27 11.27 -5.42
C ALA A 19 57.97 12.10 -5.23
N ALA A 20 57.17 11.78 -4.21
CA ALA A 20 55.89 12.46 -3.96
C ALA A 20 56.00 13.82 -3.22
N LYS A 21 57.20 14.24 -2.80
CA LYS A 21 57.42 15.47 -2.02
C LYS A 21 58.00 16.65 -2.81
N GLY A 22 58.26 16.49 -4.10
CA GLY A 22 58.85 17.52 -4.95
C GLY A 22 57.86 18.16 -5.92
N ASN A 23 56.84 18.89 -5.43
CA ASN A 23 56.24 19.98 -6.23
C ASN A 23 55.42 20.96 -5.38
N LYS A 24 56.05 22.04 -4.89
CA LYS A 24 55.40 23.28 -4.46
C LYS A 24 56.37 24.46 -4.60
N GLY A 25 56.02 25.41 -5.47
CA GLY A 25 56.57 26.77 -5.62
C GLY A 25 55.91 27.42 -6.84
N SER A 26 54.96 28.36 -6.71
CA SER A 26 55.09 29.79 -6.33
C SER A 26 55.41 30.71 -7.52
N SER A 27 54.43 31.53 -7.94
CA SER A 27 54.69 32.92 -8.38
C SER A 27 53.43 33.79 -8.32
N THR A 28 53.55 34.89 -7.59
CA THR A 28 52.65 36.02 -7.33
C THR A 28 52.71 37.07 -8.44
N GLY A 29 51.64 37.87 -8.60
CA GLY A 29 51.67 39.16 -9.32
C GLY A 29 50.29 39.80 -9.55
N THR A 30 49.93 40.79 -8.72
CA THR A 30 48.86 41.82 -8.89
C THR A 30 49.55 43.14 -9.37
N PRO A 31 48.91 44.33 -9.60
CA PRO A 31 47.50 44.77 -9.43
C PRO A 31 46.92 45.71 -10.53
N GLY A 32 45.64 46.13 -10.40
CA GLY A 32 45.07 47.24 -11.20
C GLY A 32 43.56 47.50 -11.07
N ASP A 33 43.23 48.38 -10.11
CA ASP A 33 42.13 49.36 -9.94
C ASP A 33 40.85 49.50 -10.81
N THR A 34 39.81 49.98 -10.08
CA THR A 34 38.73 50.96 -10.42
C THR A 34 37.39 50.54 -11.08
N ALA A 35 36.34 50.63 -10.24
CA ALA A 35 35.11 51.45 -10.35
C ALA A 35 34.15 51.38 -11.57
N SER A 36 32.87 51.24 -11.20
CA SER A 36 31.67 51.96 -11.70
C SER A 36 30.80 51.34 -12.82
N ALA A 37 29.55 51.07 -12.39
CA ALA A 37 28.27 51.42 -13.01
C ALA A 37 27.86 51.00 -14.44
N ASN A 38 26.56 50.64 -14.50
CA ASN A 38 25.62 50.64 -15.62
C ASN A 38 25.63 49.45 -16.61
N GLY A 39 24.73 48.49 -16.34
CA GLY A 39 23.44 48.41 -17.04
C GLY A 39 23.42 47.84 -18.46
N SER A 40 22.76 46.69 -18.63
CA SER A 40 21.74 46.49 -19.68
C SER A 40 21.04 45.12 -19.59
N SER A 41 19.73 45.18 -19.34
CA SER A 41 18.64 44.35 -19.89
C SER A 41 18.72 42.82 -19.79
N ILE A 42 18.10 42.29 -18.74
CA ILE A 42 17.40 40.99 -18.77
C ILE A 42 15.98 41.27 -19.29
N ASN A 43 15.64 40.68 -20.44
CA ASN A 43 14.28 40.71 -20.99
C ASN A 43 13.40 39.69 -20.27
N THR A 44 12.42 40.20 -19.52
CA THR A 44 11.22 39.46 -19.10
C THR A 44 10.03 40.07 -19.85
N PRO A 45 9.14 39.31 -20.51
CA PRO A 45 7.83 39.82 -20.83
C PRO A 45 6.85 39.37 -19.74
N LEU A 46 6.44 40.33 -18.91
CA LEU A 46 5.22 40.29 -18.13
C LEU A 46 4.12 40.90 -19.01
N THR A 47 3.05 40.15 -19.32
CA THR A 47 1.81 40.75 -19.85
C THR A 47 0.59 40.12 -19.18
N SER A 48 0.09 40.87 -18.21
CA SER A 48 -1.32 41.15 -17.85
C SER A 48 -2.45 40.27 -18.41
N VAL A 49 -3.26 39.73 -17.49
CA VAL A 49 -4.68 39.35 -17.64
C VAL A 49 -5.53 40.63 -17.41
N PRO A 50 -6.67 40.85 -18.09
CA PRO A 50 -7.94 40.28 -17.62
C PRO A 50 -8.91 39.84 -18.74
N GLY A 51 -9.52 38.67 -18.59
CA GLY A 51 -10.63 38.24 -19.45
C GLY A 51 -11.15 36.86 -19.07
N SER A 52 -12.35 36.83 -18.51
CA SER A 52 -13.16 35.65 -18.16
C SER A 52 -13.10 34.54 -19.22
N VAL A 53 -12.52 33.39 -18.86
CA VAL A 53 -12.72 32.13 -19.59
C VAL A 53 -12.95 31.03 -18.55
N ASN A 54 -14.07 30.31 -18.70
CA ASN A 54 -14.43 29.16 -17.87
C ASN A 54 -13.31 28.11 -17.95
N ALA A 55 -12.52 27.99 -16.88
CA ALA A 55 -11.60 26.87 -16.73
C ALA A 55 -12.43 25.60 -16.58
N SER A 56 -12.26 24.66 -17.50
CA SER A 56 -12.88 23.35 -17.40
C SER A 56 -12.31 22.62 -16.18
N THR A 57 -13.12 21.79 -15.53
CA THR A 57 -12.67 20.94 -14.39
C THR A 57 -11.52 20.01 -14.77
N ASP A 58 -11.37 19.73 -16.06
CA ASP A 58 -10.32 18.87 -16.63
C ASP A 58 -8.95 19.58 -16.66
N ASP A 59 -8.91 20.90 -16.83
CA ASP A 59 -7.67 21.69 -16.81
C ASP A 59 -7.11 21.81 -15.37
N LEU A 60 -7.99 21.92 -14.37
CA LEU A 60 -7.60 21.96 -12.96
C LEU A 60 -7.12 20.60 -12.44
N THR A 61 -7.75 19.50 -12.89
CA THR A 61 -7.36 18.14 -12.50
C THR A 61 -6.09 17.68 -13.23
N SER A 62 -5.90 18.07 -14.49
CA SER A 62 -4.65 17.82 -15.22
C SER A 62 -3.48 18.62 -14.63
N MET A 63 -3.67 19.89 -14.27
CA MET A 63 -2.65 20.68 -13.55
C MET A 63 -2.36 20.14 -12.15
N ALA A 64 -3.35 19.63 -11.43
CA ALA A 64 -3.15 18.97 -10.13
C ALA A 64 -2.41 17.63 -10.27
N LYS A 65 -2.73 16.82 -11.29
CA LYS A 65 -2.00 15.58 -11.61
C LYS A 65 -0.54 15.88 -12.00
N LEU A 66 -0.30 16.91 -12.82
CA LEU A 66 1.04 17.37 -13.17
C LEU A 66 1.81 17.93 -11.95
N ALA A 67 1.14 18.68 -11.07
CA ALA A 67 1.76 19.22 -9.86
C ALA A 67 2.19 18.11 -8.88
N ILE A 68 1.36 17.08 -8.71
CA ILE A 68 1.68 15.90 -7.88
C ILE A 68 2.84 15.08 -8.49
N ALA A 69 2.93 15.01 -9.83
CA ALA A 69 4.07 14.37 -10.52
C ALA A 69 5.39 15.13 -10.30
N THR A 70 5.38 16.46 -10.17
CA THR A 70 6.59 17.26 -9.86
C THR A 70 7.14 17.08 -8.44
N ASP A 71 6.33 16.59 -7.50
CA ASP A 71 6.73 16.45 -6.08
C ASP A 71 7.27 15.06 -5.72
N ARG A 72 7.19 14.11 -6.66
CA ARG A 72 7.69 12.74 -6.50
C ARG A 72 8.93 12.55 -7.36
N SER A 73 9.98 12.03 -6.76
CA SER A 73 11.19 11.61 -7.48
C SER A 73 11.51 10.18 -7.11
N ALA A 74 11.43 9.30 -8.11
CA ALA A 74 11.92 7.94 -8.05
C ALA A 74 13.21 7.82 -8.88
N ALA A 75 14.13 6.99 -8.41
CA ALA A 75 15.34 6.62 -9.14
C ALA A 75 15.63 5.15 -8.86
N GLY A 76 16.07 4.42 -9.87
CA GLY A 76 16.44 3.00 -9.76
C GLY A 76 16.99 2.51 -11.08
N VAL A 77 17.69 1.39 -11.06
CA VAL A 77 18.25 0.77 -12.27
C VAL A 77 17.50 -0.51 -12.54
N LEU A 78 16.87 -0.62 -13.71
CA LEU A 78 16.26 -1.86 -14.15
C LEU A 78 17.37 -2.87 -14.50
N VAL A 79 17.37 -4.02 -13.81
CA VAL A 79 18.34 -5.11 -14.00
C VAL A 79 17.69 -6.34 -14.66
N SER A 80 16.37 -6.41 -14.68
CA SER A 80 15.65 -7.46 -15.40
C SER A 80 15.90 -7.41 -16.90
N ASP A 81 15.80 -8.57 -17.55
CA ASP A 81 15.84 -8.68 -19.01
C ASP A 81 14.74 -7.80 -19.62
N PRO A 82 15.07 -6.86 -20.55
CA PRO A 82 14.08 -6.03 -21.22
C PRO A 82 13.02 -6.81 -22.00
N LYS A 83 13.26 -8.08 -22.36
CA LYS A 83 12.27 -8.96 -22.98
C LYS A 83 11.57 -9.89 -21.97
N GLY A 84 12.05 -9.91 -20.74
CA GLY A 84 11.53 -10.75 -19.68
C GLY A 84 10.14 -10.33 -19.20
N ARG A 85 9.47 -11.24 -18.52
CA ARG A 85 8.20 -10.99 -17.81
C ARG A 85 8.39 -10.57 -16.35
N ASP A 86 9.60 -10.69 -15.83
CA ASP A 86 9.94 -10.32 -14.46
C ASP A 86 10.42 -8.86 -14.40
N ILE A 87 10.15 -8.19 -13.28
CA ILE A 87 10.57 -6.81 -13.02
C ILE A 87 11.58 -6.83 -11.89
N LYS A 88 12.82 -6.43 -12.17
CA LYS A 88 13.89 -6.30 -11.17
C LYS A 88 14.51 -4.91 -11.23
N ILE A 89 14.40 -4.16 -10.15
CA ILE A 89 14.92 -2.79 -10.03
C ILE A 89 15.87 -2.74 -8.84
N ASP A 90 17.12 -2.44 -9.10
CA ASP A 90 18.15 -2.28 -8.07
C ASP A 90 18.27 -0.81 -7.64
N ALA A 91 18.71 -0.62 -6.40
CA ALA A 91 18.97 0.68 -5.79
C ALA A 91 17.77 1.66 -5.88
N TYR A 92 16.55 1.14 -5.80
CA TYR A 92 15.33 1.91 -5.84
C TYR A 92 15.26 2.91 -4.68
N THR A 93 15.13 4.18 -5.04
CA THR A 93 15.06 5.30 -4.12
C THR A 93 13.83 6.11 -4.48
N LEU A 94 12.97 6.37 -3.50
CA LEU A 94 11.75 7.14 -3.69
C LEU A 94 11.67 8.25 -2.67
N SER A 95 11.47 9.46 -3.16
CA SER A 95 11.23 10.65 -2.35
C SER A 95 9.94 11.33 -2.75
N PHE A 96 9.23 11.86 -1.76
CA PHE A 96 7.96 12.56 -1.96
C PHE A 96 7.92 13.81 -1.08
N HIS A 97 7.68 14.98 -1.68
CA HIS A 97 7.75 16.29 -1.01
C HIS A 97 9.03 16.48 -0.16
N GLY A 98 10.19 16.09 -0.71
CA GLY A 98 11.49 16.20 -0.02
C GLY A 98 11.71 15.19 1.11
N ARG A 99 10.75 14.31 1.42
CA ARG A 99 10.92 13.22 2.37
C ARG A 99 11.31 11.93 1.65
N LEU A 100 12.45 11.36 2.02
CA LEU A 100 12.87 10.04 1.56
C LEU A 100 11.95 8.96 2.16
N LEU A 101 11.32 8.16 1.31
CA LEU A 101 10.42 7.06 1.66
C LEU A 101 11.09 5.69 1.49
N PHE A 102 11.85 5.51 0.42
CA PHE A 102 12.64 4.29 0.14
C PHE A 102 14.10 4.68 -0.06
N GLU A 103 15.01 3.87 0.49
CA GLU A 103 16.46 4.11 0.42
C GLU A 103 17.17 2.88 -0.13
N GLY A 104 17.55 2.92 -1.42
CA GLY A 104 18.33 1.87 -2.08
C GLY A 104 17.70 0.48 -2.00
N ALA A 105 16.38 0.38 -2.10
CA ALA A 105 15.64 -0.87 -2.02
C ALA A 105 15.86 -1.72 -3.30
N GLU A 106 15.89 -3.03 -3.14
CA GLU A 106 15.85 -3.97 -4.27
C GLU A 106 14.40 -4.37 -4.51
N ILE A 107 13.88 -4.15 -5.72
CA ILE A 107 12.53 -4.53 -6.10
C ILE A 107 12.63 -5.75 -7.00
N SER A 108 12.09 -6.88 -6.54
CA SER A 108 12.06 -8.12 -7.33
C SER A 108 10.64 -8.65 -7.42
N LEU A 109 9.99 -8.41 -8.54
CA LEU A 109 8.65 -8.87 -8.84
C LEU A 109 8.70 -9.92 -9.96
N ASN A 110 8.44 -11.17 -9.62
CA ASN A 110 8.48 -12.28 -10.57
C ASN A 110 7.06 -12.59 -11.07
N TYR A 111 6.96 -12.99 -12.34
CA TYR A 111 5.70 -13.36 -12.96
C TYR A 111 5.02 -14.53 -12.22
N GLY A 112 3.70 -14.41 -12.00
CA GLY A 112 2.89 -15.40 -11.27
C GLY A 112 3.05 -15.39 -9.75
N GLN A 113 3.81 -14.43 -9.19
CA GLN A 113 3.91 -14.23 -7.74
C GLN A 113 2.96 -13.12 -7.27
N ARG A 114 2.45 -13.30 -6.05
CA ARG A 114 1.52 -12.38 -5.40
C ARG A 114 2.19 -11.81 -4.16
N TYR A 115 2.46 -10.52 -4.20
CA TYR A 115 3.21 -9.80 -3.19
C TYR A 115 2.30 -8.96 -2.31
N GLY A 116 2.41 -9.17 -1.00
CA GLY A 116 1.76 -8.35 0.00
C GLY A 116 2.69 -7.26 0.53
N LEU A 117 2.38 -5.98 0.31
CA LEU A 117 3.17 -4.85 0.78
C LEU A 117 2.72 -4.42 2.18
N MET A 118 3.59 -4.69 3.16
CA MET A 118 3.40 -4.35 4.57
C MET A 118 4.26 -3.15 4.96
N GLY A 119 3.78 -2.39 5.94
CA GLY A 119 4.52 -1.27 6.51
C GLY A 119 3.62 -0.36 7.33
N GLU A 120 4.21 0.53 8.12
CA GLU A 120 3.46 1.47 8.95
C GLU A 120 2.60 2.44 8.10
N ASN A 121 1.59 3.04 8.73
CA ASN A 121 0.77 4.05 8.05
C ASN A 121 1.61 5.31 7.80
N GLY A 122 1.56 5.81 6.56
CA GLY A 122 2.40 6.93 6.14
C GLY A 122 3.86 6.56 5.83
N SER A 123 4.21 5.28 5.72
CA SER A 123 5.54 4.83 5.28
C SER A 123 5.81 5.06 3.79
N GLY A 124 4.77 5.26 2.98
CA GLY A 124 4.88 5.49 1.53
C GLY A 124 4.36 4.36 0.64
N LYS A 125 3.61 3.38 1.17
CA LYS A 125 3.06 2.25 0.41
C LYS A 125 2.25 2.68 -0.83
N SER A 126 1.26 3.54 -0.64
CA SER A 126 0.44 4.07 -1.75
C SER A 126 1.27 4.90 -2.74
N THR A 127 2.24 5.69 -2.24
CA THR A 127 3.16 6.46 -3.08
C THR A 127 4.08 5.57 -3.92
N PHE A 128 4.48 4.42 -3.37
CA PHE A 128 5.25 3.40 -4.07
C PHE A 128 4.46 2.76 -5.20
N LEU A 129 3.22 2.34 -4.92
CA LEU A 129 2.34 1.80 -5.97
C LEU A 129 2.07 2.85 -7.06
N GLN A 130 1.91 4.12 -6.68
CA GLN A 130 1.74 5.22 -7.63
C GLN A 130 2.98 5.43 -8.52
N SER A 131 4.18 5.42 -7.93
CA SER A 131 5.44 5.52 -8.67
C SER A 131 5.60 4.42 -9.72
N LEU A 132 5.23 3.17 -9.36
CA LEU A 132 5.24 2.05 -10.30
C LEU A 132 4.15 2.18 -11.38
N GLY A 133 2.94 2.58 -11.00
CA GLY A 133 1.80 2.73 -11.92
C GLY A 133 1.99 3.85 -12.93
N GLU A 134 2.59 4.97 -12.54
CA GLU A 134 2.87 6.13 -13.40
C GLU A 134 4.19 5.98 -14.18
N ARG A 135 4.91 4.86 -14.02
CA ARG A 135 6.19 4.55 -14.69
C ARG A 135 7.26 5.63 -14.45
N ASP A 136 7.39 6.11 -13.21
CA ASP A 136 8.49 7.01 -12.83
C ASP A 136 9.87 6.37 -13.03
N ILE A 137 9.90 5.04 -13.06
CA ILE A 137 11.05 4.26 -13.49
C ILE A 137 10.72 3.66 -14.85
N GLU A 138 11.74 3.61 -15.70
CA GLU A 138 11.70 3.01 -17.03
C GLU A 138 11.43 1.50 -16.91
N ILE A 139 10.15 1.15 -16.90
CA ILE A 139 9.66 -0.23 -17.03
C ILE A 139 9.33 -0.44 -18.52
N PRO A 140 9.72 -1.58 -19.12
CA PRO A 140 9.47 -1.88 -20.53
C PRO A 140 8.00 -1.69 -20.96
N GLU A 141 7.77 -1.30 -22.22
CA GLU A 141 6.44 -0.98 -22.73
C GLU A 141 5.51 -2.20 -22.82
N HIS A 142 6.05 -3.41 -23.05
CA HIS A 142 5.26 -4.65 -23.12
C HIS A 142 4.67 -5.06 -21.76
N ILE A 143 5.21 -4.55 -20.64
CA ILE A 143 4.68 -4.82 -19.30
C ILE A 143 3.50 -3.89 -19.04
N ASP A 144 2.27 -4.40 -19.19
CA ASP A 144 1.08 -3.63 -18.85
C ASP A 144 0.95 -3.49 -17.33
N ILE A 145 0.83 -2.25 -16.85
CA ILE A 145 0.71 -1.93 -15.42
C ILE A 145 -0.64 -1.27 -15.21
N TYR A 146 -1.42 -1.80 -14.28
CA TYR A 146 -2.68 -1.18 -13.87
C TYR A 146 -2.68 -0.93 -12.37
N LEU A 147 -2.85 0.33 -11.99
CA LEU A 147 -3.06 0.74 -10.60
C LEU A 147 -4.53 0.99 -10.35
N VAL A 148 -5.14 0.18 -9.48
CA VAL A 148 -6.47 0.46 -8.96
C VAL A 148 -6.34 1.46 -7.83
N ARG A 149 -6.58 2.72 -8.16
CA ARG A 149 -6.67 3.80 -7.19
C ARG A 149 -7.81 4.73 -7.53
N GLY A 150 -8.72 4.91 -6.57
CA GLY A 150 -9.83 5.84 -6.73
C GLY A 150 -11.01 5.26 -7.51
N GLU A 151 -12.02 6.09 -7.62
CA GLU A 151 -13.30 5.74 -8.22
C GLU A 151 -13.25 5.80 -9.75
N ALA A 152 -14.08 5.00 -10.42
CA ALA A 152 -14.33 5.19 -11.85
C ALA A 152 -14.95 6.57 -12.12
N ASP A 153 -14.60 7.17 -13.26
CA ASP A 153 -15.12 8.48 -13.64
C ASP A 153 -16.65 8.45 -13.79
N PRO A 154 -17.38 9.47 -13.30
CA PRO A 154 -18.82 9.56 -13.48
C PRO A 154 -19.15 9.77 -14.96
N SER A 155 -19.74 8.77 -15.60
CA SER A 155 -20.15 8.78 -16.99
C SER A 155 -21.63 8.41 -17.16
N GLU A 156 -22.21 8.79 -18.30
CA GLU A 156 -23.52 8.35 -18.76
C GLU A 156 -23.53 6.86 -19.15
N THR A 157 -22.35 6.25 -19.31
CA THR A 157 -22.21 4.83 -19.66
C THR A 157 -22.52 3.91 -18.48
N ASN A 158 -23.10 2.75 -18.78
CA ASN A 158 -23.37 1.71 -17.80
C ASN A 158 -22.08 1.09 -17.27
N ALA A 159 -22.14 0.43 -16.11
CA ALA A 159 -20.96 -0.23 -15.51
C ALA A 159 -20.39 -1.35 -16.41
N ILE A 160 -21.23 -2.13 -17.08
CA ILE A 160 -20.78 -3.18 -18.02
C ILE A 160 -20.05 -2.53 -19.21
N ASP A 161 -20.69 -1.57 -19.86
CA ASP A 161 -20.14 -0.90 -21.05
C ASP A 161 -18.84 -0.16 -20.73
N TYR A 162 -18.72 0.40 -19.52
CA TYR A 162 -17.50 1.04 -19.03
C TYR A 162 -16.30 0.06 -18.96
N ILE A 163 -16.53 -1.16 -18.48
CA ILE A 163 -15.52 -2.22 -18.42
C ILE A 163 -15.16 -2.69 -19.84
N ILE A 164 -16.18 -2.92 -20.67
CA ILE A 164 -16.01 -3.39 -22.06
C ILE A 164 -15.22 -2.37 -22.90
N ALA A 165 -15.45 -1.07 -22.71
CA ALA A 165 -14.70 -0.04 -23.41
C ALA A 165 -13.18 -0.15 -23.15
N SER A 166 -12.81 -0.38 -21.89
CA SER A 166 -11.40 -0.55 -21.48
C SER A 166 -10.79 -1.84 -22.02
N ALA A 167 -11.59 -2.92 -22.10
CA ALA A 167 -11.17 -4.17 -22.71
C ALA A 167 -10.87 -4.01 -24.21
N LYS A 168 -11.75 -3.31 -24.93
CA LYS A 168 -11.56 -3.02 -26.36
C LYS A 168 -10.30 -2.19 -26.62
N GLU A 169 -10.01 -1.23 -25.75
CA GLU A 169 -8.76 -0.45 -25.82
C GLU A 169 -7.52 -1.36 -25.67
N LYS A 170 -7.55 -2.30 -24.71
CA LYS A 170 -6.47 -3.28 -24.55
C LYS A 170 -6.33 -4.19 -25.78
N VAL A 171 -7.43 -4.69 -26.34
CA VAL A 171 -7.42 -5.50 -27.57
C VAL A 171 -6.76 -4.73 -28.72
N ALA A 172 -7.17 -3.47 -28.95
CA ALA A 172 -6.58 -2.64 -30.00
C ALA A 172 -5.07 -2.40 -29.79
N ARG A 173 -4.63 -2.26 -28.53
CA ARG A 173 -3.20 -2.13 -28.20
C ARG A 173 -2.43 -3.42 -28.50
N LEU A 174 -2.99 -4.58 -28.18
CA LEU A 174 -2.38 -5.89 -28.46
C LEU A 174 -2.29 -6.14 -29.97
N GLU A 175 -3.36 -5.87 -30.73
CA GLU A 175 -3.38 -5.98 -32.19
C GLU A 175 -2.27 -5.13 -32.83
N LYS A 176 -2.11 -3.89 -32.36
CA LYS A 176 -1.04 -3.01 -32.81
C LYS A 176 0.36 -3.56 -32.48
N GLN A 177 0.56 -4.07 -31.25
CA GLN A 177 1.85 -4.66 -30.86
C GLN A 177 2.19 -5.90 -31.71
N ILE A 178 1.20 -6.72 -32.03
CA ILE A 178 1.35 -7.88 -32.93
C ILE A 178 1.75 -7.42 -34.33
N GLU A 179 1.11 -6.38 -34.87
CA GLU A 179 1.47 -5.80 -36.18
C GLU A 179 2.92 -5.27 -36.17
N ASP A 180 3.28 -4.48 -35.16
CA ASP A 180 4.61 -3.89 -35.02
C ASP A 180 5.71 -4.97 -34.92
N LEU A 181 5.47 -6.05 -34.14
CA LEU A 181 6.39 -7.17 -34.01
C LEU A 181 6.46 -8.04 -35.27
N SER A 182 5.36 -8.16 -36.01
CA SER A 182 5.31 -8.92 -37.28
C SER A 182 6.09 -8.22 -38.40
N VAL A 183 6.23 -6.90 -38.34
CA VAL A 183 6.95 -6.08 -39.34
C VAL A 183 8.44 -5.91 -38.98
N ALA A 184 8.83 -6.21 -37.74
CA ALA A 184 10.21 -6.04 -37.28
C ALA A 184 11.20 -7.00 -37.99
N ASP A 185 12.42 -6.52 -38.26
CA ASP A 185 13.49 -7.29 -38.95
C ASP A 185 13.93 -8.55 -38.18
N GLN A 186 13.65 -8.64 -36.88
CA GLN A 186 13.86 -9.83 -36.04
C GLN A 186 12.55 -10.17 -35.33
N VAL A 187 11.82 -11.14 -35.88
CA VAL A 187 10.59 -11.65 -35.26
C VAL A 187 10.99 -12.49 -34.05
N ASP A 188 10.46 -12.11 -32.89
CA ASP A 188 10.54 -12.91 -31.67
C ASP A 188 9.30 -13.80 -31.60
N ASP A 189 9.37 -14.97 -32.24
CA ASP A 189 8.22 -15.88 -32.40
C ASP A 189 7.56 -16.21 -31.05
N LEU A 190 8.36 -16.35 -29.98
CA LEU A 190 7.86 -16.67 -28.64
C LEU A 190 7.07 -15.50 -28.03
N ALA A 191 7.50 -14.27 -28.26
CA ALA A 191 6.77 -13.09 -27.80
C ALA A 191 5.48 -12.88 -28.61
N LEU A 192 5.52 -13.17 -29.92
CA LEU A 192 4.37 -13.09 -30.80
C LEU A 192 3.30 -14.13 -30.43
N ASP A 193 3.70 -15.38 -30.20
CA ASP A 193 2.80 -16.45 -29.75
C ASP A 193 2.11 -16.09 -28.42
N ALA A 194 2.85 -15.50 -27.47
CA ALA A 194 2.29 -15.07 -26.20
C ALA A 194 1.25 -13.95 -26.34
N LEU A 195 1.47 -12.99 -27.26
CA LEU A 195 0.51 -11.92 -27.53
C LEU A 195 -0.74 -12.46 -28.24
N HIS A 196 -0.58 -13.44 -29.13
CA HIS A 196 -1.72 -14.13 -29.73
C HIS A 196 -2.55 -14.90 -28.71
N GLU A 197 -1.92 -15.62 -27.77
CA GLU A 197 -2.62 -16.29 -26.67
C GLU A 197 -3.41 -15.29 -25.80
N GLU A 198 -2.81 -14.14 -25.47
CA GLU A 198 -3.50 -13.10 -24.71
C GLU A 198 -4.67 -12.47 -25.49
N LEU A 199 -4.53 -12.29 -26.80
CA LEU A 199 -5.60 -11.80 -27.67
C LEU A 199 -6.75 -12.80 -27.76
N GLU A 200 -6.47 -14.10 -27.85
CA GLU A 200 -7.48 -15.17 -27.85
C GLU A 200 -8.25 -15.25 -26.52
N GLU A 201 -7.60 -14.98 -25.37
CA GLU A 201 -8.30 -14.87 -24.08
C GLU A 201 -9.34 -13.74 -24.08
N LEU A 202 -9.11 -12.67 -24.86
CA LEU A 202 -9.93 -11.47 -24.96
C LEU A 202 -10.93 -11.52 -26.14
N ASP A 203 -11.72 -12.58 -26.23
CA ASP A 203 -12.82 -12.67 -27.22
C ASP A 203 -13.98 -11.69 -26.92
N PRO A 204 -14.27 -10.72 -27.83
CA PRO A 204 -15.36 -9.76 -27.69
C PRO A 204 -16.75 -10.39 -27.50
N SER A 205 -16.97 -11.61 -28.01
CA SER A 205 -18.26 -12.30 -27.88
C SER A 205 -18.58 -12.68 -26.42
N THR A 206 -17.53 -12.86 -25.60
CA THR A 206 -17.64 -13.28 -24.20
C THR A 206 -17.60 -12.12 -23.20
N PHE A 207 -17.35 -10.88 -23.67
CA PHE A 207 -17.08 -9.74 -22.81
C PHE A 207 -18.23 -9.41 -21.85
N GLU A 208 -19.48 -9.41 -22.33
CA GLU A 208 -20.64 -9.11 -21.48
C GLU A 208 -20.80 -10.14 -20.35
N VAL A 209 -20.63 -11.42 -20.66
CA VAL A 209 -20.77 -12.51 -19.68
C VAL A 209 -19.65 -12.44 -18.64
N LYS A 210 -18.40 -12.28 -19.08
CA LYS A 210 -17.24 -12.14 -18.18
C LYS A 210 -17.38 -10.90 -17.28
N ALA A 211 -17.68 -9.73 -17.85
CA ALA A 211 -17.85 -8.49 -17.10
C ALA A 211 -19.01 -8.59 -16.10
N GLY A 212 -20.14 -9.16 -16.51
CA GLY A 212 -21.28 -9.42 -15.63
C GLY A 212 -20.93 -10.37 -14.48
N SER A 213 -20.13 -11.40 -14.72
CA SER A 213 -19.70 -12.34 -13.68
C SER A 213 -18.80 -11.69 -12.62
N ILE A 214 -17.85 -10.84 -13.03
CA ILE A 214 -16.97 -10.09 -12.14
C ILE A 214 -17.77 -9.08 -11.31
N LEU A 215 -18.63 -8.29 -11.95
CA LEU A 215 -19.50 -7.34 -11.27
C LEU A 215 -20.43 -8.05 -10.28
N HIS A 216 -21.00 -9.20 -10.64
CA HIS A 216 -21.85 -9.98 -9.73
C HIS A 216 -21.06 -10.43 -8.49
N GLY A 217 -19.83 -10.92 -8.70
CA GLY A 217 -18.93 -11.30 -7.61
C GLY A 217 -18.58 -10.16 -6.66
N LEU A 218 -18.49 -8.93 -7.20
CA LEU A 218 -18.29 -7.70 -6.42
C LEU A 218 -19.59 -7.11 -5.81
N GLY A 219 -20.69 -7.87 -5.83
CA GLY A 219 -21.95 -7.51 -5.18
C GLY A 219 -22.93 -6.71 -6.06
N PHE A 220 -22.66 -6.51 -7.35
CA PHE A 220 -23.60 -5.80 -8.22
C PHE A 220 -24.82 -6.65 -8.54
N SER A 221 -26.00 -6.05 -8.41
CA SER A 221 -27.24 -6.64 -8.93
C SER A 221 -27.41 -6.36 -10.43
N GLN A 222 -28.17 -7.22 -11.12
CA GLN A 222 -28.45 -7.07 -12.56
C GLN A 222 -29.06 -5.70 -12.93
N THR A 223 -29.86 -5.11 -12.05
CA THR A 223 -30.42 -3.77 -12.26
C THR A 223 -29.36 -2.68 -12.09
N MET A 224 -28.42 -2.86 -11.16
CA MET A 224 -27.35 -1.91 -10.89
C MET A 224 -26.28 -1.92 -11.99
N MET A 225 -25.98 -3.08 -12.57
CA MET A 225 -25.03 -3.18 -13.70
C MET A 225 -25.46 -2.36 -14.92
N LYS A 226 -26.77 -2.16 -15.10
CA LYS A 226 -27.39 -1.35 -16.17
C LYS A 226 -27.59 0.11 -15.80
N LYS A 227 -27.15 0.55 -14.62
CA LYS A 227 -27.20 1.96 -14.25
C LYS A 227 -25.98 2.70 -14.79
N PRO A 228 -26.14 3.97 -15.18
CA PRO A 228 -25.02 4.86 -15.45
C PRO A 228 -24.09 4.97 -14.24
N THR A 229 -22.78 5.02 -14.49
CA THR A 229 -21.77 5.17 -13.43
C THR A 229 -21.89 6.50 -12.67
N LYS A 230 -22.40 7.57 -13.29
CA LYS A 230 -22.67 8.85 -12.61
C LYS A 230 -23.71 8.75 -11.48
N ASP A 231 -24.65 7.81 -11.57
CA ASP A 231 -25.74 7.63 -10.59
C ASP A 231 -25.33 6.69 -9.44
N MET A 232 -24.11 6.15 -9.50
CA MET A 232 -23.55 5.27 -8.48
C MET A 232 -22.86 6.08 -7.38
N SER A 233 -22.92 5.59 -6.14
CA SER A 233 -22.12 6.16 -5.05
C SER A 233 -20.63 5.92 -5.29
N GLY A 234 -19.78 6.68 -4.60
CA GLY A 234 -18.34 6.58 -4.74
C GLY A 234 -17.78 5.17 -4.49
N GLY A 235 -18.29 4.47 -3.46
CA GLY A 235 -17.94 3.08 -3.18
C GLY A 235 -18.31 2.13 -4.32
N TRP A 236 -19.48 2.29 -4.93
CA TRP A 236 -19.86 1.51 -6.11
C TRP A 236 -18.96 1.82 -7.32
N ARG A 237 -18.61 3.09 -7.55
CA ARG A 237 -17.66 3.46 -8.62
C ARG A 237 -16.24 2.92 -8.37
N MET A 238 -15.80 2.83 -7.12
CA MET A 238 -14.56 2.14 -6.74
C MET A 238 -14.64 0.66 -7.11
N ARG A 239 -15.76 -0.02 -6.82
CA ARG A 239 -15.96 -1.41 -7.23
C ARG A 239 -15.99 -1.58 -8.75
N VAL A 240 -16.55 -0.64 -9.51
CA VAL A 240 -16.44 -0.64 -10.99
C VAL A 240 -14.99 -0.51 -11.45
N SER A 241 -14.20 0.37 -10.82
CA SER A 241 -12.77 0.53 -11.11
C SER A 241 -11.99 -0.76 -10.84
N LEU A 242 -12.26 -1.44 -9.73
CA LEU A 242 -11.70 -2.75 -9.42
C LEU A 242 -12.14 -3.81 -10.46
N ALA A 243 -13.43 -3.87 -10.79
CA ALA A 243 -13.97 -4.79 -11.80
C ALA A 243 -13.29 -4.63 -13.16
N ARG A 244 -13.06 -3.38 -13.58
CA ARG A 244 -12.32 -3.04 -14.80
C ARG A 244 -10.90 -3.63 -14.77
N ALA A 245 -10.18 -3.45 -13.67
CA ALA A 245 -8.82 -3.96 -13.55
C ALA A 245 -8.74 -5.50 -13.57
N LEU A 246 -9.67 -6.16 -12.87
CA LEU A 246 -9.76 -7.62 -12.85
C LEU A 246 -10.11 -8.16 -14.24
N PHE A 247 -10.99 -7.48 -14.98
CA PHE A 247 -11.34 -7.86 -16.35
C PHE A 247 -10.15 -7.72 -17.30
N VAL A 248 -9.47 -6.57 -17.26
CA VAL A 248 -8.34 -6.26 -18.14
C VAL A 248 -7.17 -7.23 -17.91
N LYS A 249 -6.99 -7.73 -16.68
CA LYS A 249 -5.94 -8.69 -16.30
C LYS A 249 -4.54 -8.22 -16.80
N PRO A 250 -4.03 -7.09 -16.29
CA PRO A 250 -2.73 -6.54 -16.68
C PRO A 250 -1.57 -7.47 -16.29
N HIS A 251 -0.37 -7.23 -16.80
CA HIS A 251 0.83 -7.99 -16.44
C HIS A 251 1.27 -7.72 -14.98
N LEU A 252 1.14 -6.48 -14.54
CA LEU A 252 1.33 -6.02 -13.17
C LEU A 252 0.05 -5.35 -12.66
N LEU A 253 -0.64 -6.02 -11.73
CA LEU A 253 -1.82 -5.48 -11.04
C LEU A 253 -1.41 -4.92 -9.67
N LEU A 254 -1.65 -3.63 -9.47
CA LEU A 254 -1.38 -2.93 -8.21
C LEU A 254 -2.73 -2.58 -7.54
N LEU A 255 -2.97 -3.11 -6.35
CA LEU A 255 -4.19 -2.84 -5.58
C LEU A 255 -3.84 -2.14 -4.27
N ASP A 256 -4.40 -0.93 -4.06
CA ASP A 256 -4.22 -0.18 -2.82
C ASP A 256 -5.44 -0.32 -1.90
N GLU A 257 -5.32 -1.12 -0.84
CA GLU A 257 -6.40 -1.41 0.13
C GLU A 257 -7.76 -1.76 -0.51
N PRO A 258 -7.83 -2.81 -1.37
CA PRO A 258 -9.02 -3.11 -2.17
C PRO A 258 -10.23 -3.54 -1.33
N THR A 259 -10.04 -3.93 -0.07
CA THR A 259 -11.10 -4.43 0.82
C THR A 259 -11.92 -3.34 1.50
N ASN A 260 -11.48 -2.07 1.48
CA ASN A 260 -12.08 -1.01 2.30
C ASN A 260 -13.52 -0.63 1.94
N HIS A 261 -13.95 -0.90 0.71
CA HIS A 261 -15.29 -0.58 0.20
C HIS A 261 -16.07 -1.83 -0.22
N LEU A 262 -15.63 -3.01 0.24
CA LEU A 262 -16.22 -4.30 -0.07
C LEU A 262 -16.90 -4.88 1.15
N ASP A 263 -18.12 -5.38 0.95
CA ASP A 263 -18.83 -6.22 1.91
C ASP A 263 -18.11 -7.57 2.04
N LEU A 264 -18.38 -8.30 3.13
CA LEU A 264 -17.72 -9.57 3.41
C LEU A 264 -17.90 -10.57 2.25
N GLY A 265 -19.09 -10.63 1.64
CA GLY A 265 -19.37 -11.50 0.50
C GLY A 265 -18.47 -11.19 -0.70
N ALA A 266 -18.36 -9.91 -1.06
CA ALA A 266 -17.47 -9.46 -2.12
C ALA A 266 -15.98 -9.66 -1.79
N VAL A 267 -15.56 -9.49 -0.53
CA VAL A 267 -14.17 -9.76 -0.08
C VAL A 267 -13.82 -11.23 -0.28
N VAL A 268 -14.68 -12.15 0.17
CA VAL A 268 -14.44 -13.60 0.02
C VAL A 268 -14.40 -14.00 -1.46
N TRP A 269 -15.27 -13.42 -2.29
CA TRP A 269 -15.22 -13.65 -3.72
C TRP A 269 -13.92 -13.12 -4.34
N LEU A 270 -13.51 -11.92 -3.98
CA LEU A 270 -12.27 -11.30 -4.46
C LEU A 270 -11.04 -12.12 -4.05
N GLU A 271 -11.02 -12.61 -2.81
CA GLU A 271 -9.96 -13.49 -2.31
C GLU A 271 -9.84 -14.77 -3.15
N ALA A 272 -10.96 -15.44 -3.40
CA ALA A 272 -10.99 -16.62 -4.25
C ALA A 272 -10.51 -16.30 -5.69
N TYR A 273 -10.95 -15.18 -6.26
CA TYR A 273 -10.53 -14.75 -7.60
C TYR A 273 -9.02 -14.49 -7.65
N LEU A 274 -8.50 -13.67 -6.73
CA LEU A 274 -7.08 -13.26 -6.69
C LEU A 274 -6.14 -14.41 -6.32
N SER A 275 -6.61 -15.43 -5.60
CA SER A 275 -5.81 -16.63 -5.29
C SER A 275 -5.39 -17.39 -6.57
N THR A 276 -6.22 -17.33 -7.60
CA THR A 276 -5.98 -17.97 -8.92
C THR A 276 -5.27 -17.04 -9.91
N TYR A 277 -4.99 -15.80 -9.52
CA TYR A 277 -4.34 -14.83 -10.37
C TYR A 277 -2.89 -15.24 -10.67
N ASN A 278 -2.58 -15.34 -11.96
CA ASN A 278 -1.35 -15.93 -12.50
C ASN A 278 -0.35 -14.88 -13.04
N HIS A 279 -0.67 -13.59 -12.92
CA HIS A 279 0.24 -12.48 -13.29
C HIS A 279 0.86 -11.88 -12.01
N ILE A 280 1.67 -10.82 -12.15
CA ILE A 280 2.25 -10.16 -10.98
C ILE A 280 1.15 -9.36 -10.26
N LEU A 281 0.99 -9.62 -8.97
CA LEU A 281 0.02 -8.93 -8.13
C LEU A 281 0.76 -8.29 -6.96
N VAL A 282 0.58 -6.99 -6.75
CA VAL A 282 1.06 -6.29 -5.56
C VAL A 282 -0.12 -5.67 -4.85
N ILE A 283 -0.33 -6.07 -3.59
CA ILE A 283 -1.48 -5.65 -2.79
C ILE A 283 -1.00 -5.01 -1.49
N THR A 284 -1.59 -3.88 -1.12
CA THR A 284 -1.58 -3.39 0.26
C THR A 284 -2.91 -3.75 0.92
N SER A 285 -2.86 -4.36 2.09
CA SER A 285 -4.05 -4.59 2.90
C SER A 285 -3.70 -4.59 4.39
N HIS A 286 -4.60 -4.03 5.19
CA HIS A 286 -4.56 -4.18 6.65
C HIS A 286 -5.19 -5.49 7.16
N SER A 287 -5.86 -6.26 6.31
CA SER A 287 -6.52 -7.51 6.69
C SER A 287 -5.53 -8.68 6.67
N GLN A 288 -5.34 -9.33 7.82
CA GLN A 288 -4.41 -10.46 7.95
C GLN A 288 -4.90 -11.69 7.18
N ASP A 289 -6.18 -12.02 7.30
CA ASP A 289 -6.78 -13.21 6.67
C ASP A 289 -6.73 -13.09 5.13
N PHE A 290 -7.08 -11.91 4.61
CA PHE A 290 -7.02 -11.63 3.17
C PHE A 290 -5.59 -11.77 2.61
N MET A 291 -4.60 -11.24 3.33
CA MET A 291 -3.20 -11.34 2.95
C MET A 291 -2.68 -12.78 3.03
N ASP A 292 -3.09 -13.55 4.04
CA ASP A 292 -2.66 -14.93 4.23
C ASP A 292 -3.15 -15.86 3.11
N SER A 293 -4.38 -15.66 2.64
CA SER A 293 -4.97 -16.49 1.58
C SER A 293 -4.43 -16.19 0.18
N ILE A 294 -4.08 -14.94 -0.12
CA ILE A 294 -3.71 -14.53 -1.48
C ILE A 294 -2.19 -14.50 -1.67
N CYS A 295 -1.44 -13.98 -0.70
CA CYS A 295 -0.03 -13.63 -0.92
C CYS A 295 0.87 -14.88 -0.89
N THR A 296 1.79 -14.96 -1.86
CA THR A 296 2.87 -15.95 -1.88
C THR A 296 4.14 -15.42 -1.25
N ASN A 297 4.35 -14.10 -1.29
CA ASN A 297 5.48 -13.40 -0.69
C ASN A 297 5.00 -12.12 0.01
N ILE A 298 5.68 -11.75 1.09
CA ILE A 298 5.43 -10.49 1.81
C ILE A 298 6.63 -9.57 1.65
N MET A 299 6.36 -8.33 1.25
CA MET A 299 7.31 -7.22 1.14
C MET A 299 7.12 -6.31 2.36
N ASP A 300 8.04 -6.35 3.31
CA ASP A 300 7.98 -5.54 4.53
C ASP A 300 8.81 -4.26 4.37
N LEU A 301 8.14 -3.12 4.34
CA LEU A 301 8.77 -1.80 4.38
C LEU A 301 9.08 -1.44 5.83
N THR A 302 10.34 -1.63 6.18
CA THR A 302 10.85 -1.35 7.53
C THR A 302 10.86 0.16 7.83
N PRO A 303 10.81 0.57 9.12
CA PRO A 303 10.96 1.98 9.52
C PRO A 303 12.25 2.65 9.02
N LYS A 304 13.26 1.83 8.70
CA LYS A 304 14.55 2.25 8.12
C LYS A 304 14.49 2.43 6.61
N LYS A 305 13.31 2.49 6.00
CA LYS A 305 13.08 2.77 4.56
C LYS A 305 13.68 1.70 3.64
N LYS A 306 13.93 0.51 4.17
CA LYS A 306 14.39 -0.66 3.44
C LYS A 306 13.25 -1.64 3.25
N LEU A 307 13.26 -2.29 2.09
CA LEU A 307 12.28 -3.29 1.71
C LEU A 307 12.89 -4.69 1.90
N VAL A 308 12.23 -5.52 2.69
CA VAL A 308 12.69 -6.89 3.01
C VAL A 308 11.65 -7.89 2.53
N TYR A 309 12.09 -8.96 1.87
CA TYR A 309 11.21 -10.00 1.35
C TYR A 309 11.15 -11.19 2.29
N TYR A 310 9.94 -11.71 2.47
CA TYR A 310 9.66 -12.94 3.19
C TYR A 310 8.87 -13.87 2.28
N GLY A 311 9.40 -15.07 2.04
CA GLY A 311 8.69 -16.10 1.28
C GLY A 311 7.62 -16.78 2.12
N GLY A 312 6.45 -17.00 1.53
CA GLY A 312 5.30 -17.63 2.17
C GLY A 312 4.17 -16.66 2.50
N ASN A 313 3.14 -17.20 3.15
CA ASN A 313 1.95 -16.46 3.56
C ASN A 313 2.23 -15.50 4.72
N TYR A 314 1.22 -14.68 5.05
CA TYR A 314 1.30 -13.68 6.12
C TYR A 314 1.66 -14.30 7.48
N THR A 315 1.11 -15.46 7.81
CA THR A 315 1.39 -16.20 9.04
C THR A 315 2.86 -16.60 9.15
N THR A 316 3.43 -17.10 8.05
CA THR A 316 4.85 -17.45 7.98
C THR A 316 5.72 -16.21 8.15
N TYR A 317 5.36 -15.11 7.51
CA TYR A 317 6.04 -13.82 7.67
C TYR A 317 6.06 -13.36 9.14
N VAL A 318 4.92 -13.36 9.84
CA VAL A 318 4.85 -12.93 11.25
C VAL A 318 5.75 -13.79 12.13
N ARG A 319 5.73 -15.12 11.94
CA ARG A 319 6.59 -16.05 12.68
C ARG A 319 8.08 -15.78 12.40
N THR A 320 8.47 -15.73 11.14
CA THR A 320 9.87 -15.54 10.74
C THR A 320 10.39 -14.17 11.18
N LYS A 321 9.57 -13.12 11.10
CA LYS A 321 9.92 -11.79 11.59
C LYS A 321 10.15 -11.80 13.10
N ALA A 322 9.26 -12.41 13.88
CA ALA A 322 9.43 -12.51 15.34
C ALA A 322 10.70 -13.32 15.72
N GLU A 323 10.99 -14.41 15.00
CA GLU A 323 12.21 -15.20 15.20
C GLU A 323 13.47 -14.39 14.88
N ASN A 324 13.48 -13.68 13.75
CA ASN A 324 14.58 -12.79 13.36
C ASN A 324 14.79 -11.67 14.38
N GLU A 325 13.71 -11.09 14.90
CA GLU A 325 13.77 -10.04 15.92
C GLU A 325 14.37 -10.57 17.23
N VAL A 326 13.95 -11.75 17.70
CA VAL A 326 14.53 -12.38 18.89
C VAL A 326 16.01 -12.70 18.69
N ASN A 327 16.39 -13.20 17.51
CA ASN A 327 17.77 -13.53 17.18
C ASN A 327 18.66 -12.29 17.14
N GLN A 328 18.19 -11.21 16.51
CA GLN A 328 18.89 -9.93 16.46
C GLN A 328 19.01 -9.30 17.85
N MET A 329 17.97 -9.35 18.69
CA MET A 329 18.04 -8.86 20.08
C MET A 329 19.07 -9.65 20.89
N LYS A 330 19.12 -10.98 20.77
CA LYS A 330 20.13 -11.81 21.44
C LYS A 330 21.55 -11.46 20.98
N ALA A 331 21.74 -11.32 19.66
CA ALA A 331 23.03 -10.92 19.09
C ALA A 331 23.46 -9.53 19.57
N TYR A 332 22.52 -8.58 19.64
CA TYR A 332 22.72 -7.24 20.19
C TYR A 332 23.17 -7.31 21.66
N HIS A 333 22.43 -8.02 22.51
CA HIS A 333 22.78 -8.16 23.94
C HIS A 333 24.16 -8.78 24.14
N LYS A 334 24.47 -9.87 23.42
CA LYS A 334 25.77 -10.51 23.47
C LYS A 334 26.90 -9.54 23.07
N GLN A 335 26.71 -8.78 21.98
CA GLN A 335 27.70 -7.81 21.54
C GLN A 335 27.88 -6.67 22.54
N GLN A 336 26.80 -6.17 23.15
CA GLN A 336 26.87 -5.11 24.16
C GLN A 336 27.55 -5.59 25.45
N GLU A 337 27.29 -6.84 25.88
CA GLU A 337 27.98 -7.45 27.03
C GLU A 337 29.48 -7.63 26.77
N GLU A 338 29.86 -8.09 25.58
CA GLU A 338 31.27 -8.20 25.16
C GLU A 338 31.95 -6.83 25.15
N ILE A 339 31.30 -5.80 24.59
CA ILE A 339 31.80 -4.42 24.59
C ILE A 339 31.93 -3.89 26.01
N ALA A 340 30.92 -4.11 26.86
CA ALA A 340 30.93 -3.67 28.26
C ALA A 340 32.05 -4.36 29.06
N HIS A 341 32.26 -5.65 28.85
CA HIS A 341 33.34 -6.42 29.49
C HIS A 341 34.72 -5.90 29.06
N ILE A 342 34.93 -5.69 27.76
CA ILE A 342 36.20 -5.14 27.25
C ILE A 342 36.42 -3.71 27.77
N LYS A 343 35.39 -2.85 27.78
CA LYS A 343 35.48 -1.49 28.34
C LYS A 343 35.83 -1.51 29.83
N LYS A 344 35.25 -2.43 30.61
CA LYS A 344 35.59 -2.63 32.02
C LYS A 344 37.06 -3.05 32.21
N PHE A 345 37.57 -3.93 31.35
CA PHE A 345 38.98 -4.32 31.36
C PHE A 345 39.91 -3.13 31.07
N ILE A 346 39.58 -2.32 30.05
CA ILE A 346 40.34 -1.11 29.70
C ILE A 346 40.33 -0.11 30.86
N ALA A 347 39.19 0.09 31.51
CA ALA A 347 39.07 0.96 32.68
C ALA A 347 39.86 0.45 33.90
N SER A 348 39.97 -0.88 34.06
CA SER A 348 40.75 -1.50 35.14
C SER A 348 42.26 -1.50 34.91
N ALA A 349 42.71 -1.23 33.67
CA ALA A 349 44.13 -1.16 33.35
C ALA A 349 44.72 0.15 33.90
N GLY A 350 45.39 0.06 35.05
CA GLY A 350 46.12 1.17 35.67
C GLY A 350 47.42 1.52 34.93
N THR A 351 48.46 1.91 35.67
CA THR A 351 49.73 2.41 35.10
C THR A 351 50.70 1.33 34.62
N TYR A 352 50.44 0.05 34.88
CA TYR A 352 51.32 -1.05 34.51
C TYR A 352 51.47 -1.20 32.98
N ALA A 353 52.70 -1.05 32.49
CA ALA A 353 53.01 -0.98 31.05
C ALA A 353 52.51 -2.19 30.22
N ASN A 354 52.53 -3.40 30.80
CA ASN A 354 52.05 -4.60 30.11
C ASN A 354 50.50 -4.62 30.01
N LEU A 355 49.79 -4.20 31.06
CA LEU A 355 48.33 -4.08 31.03
C LEU A 355 47.87 -2.96 30.08
N VAL A 356 48.58 -1.83 30.05
CA VAL A 356 48.26 -0.72 29.13
C VAL A 356 48.41 -1.15 27.66
N LYS A 357 49.43 -1.94 27.32
CA LYS A 357 49.59 -2.51 25.97
C LYS A 357 48.43 -3.44 25.61
N GLN A 358 47.98 -4.28 26.55
CA GLN A 358 46.83 -5.17 26.33
C GLN A 358 45.53 -4.39 26.19
N ALA A 359 45.28 -3.38 27.03
CA ALA A 359 44.13 -2.49 26.94
C ALA A 359 44.08 -1.77 25.59
N LYS A 360 45.22 -1.24 25.10
CA LYS A 360 45.30 -0.61 23.78
C LYS A 360 45.02 -1.59 22.63
N SER A 361 45.43 -2.85 22.77
CA SER A 361 45.09 -3.88 21.79
C SER A 361 43.60 -4.18 21.79
N LYS A 362 42.96 -4.25 22.96
CA LYS A 362 41.53 -4.50 23.10
C LYS A 362 40.68 -3.32 22.63
N GLN A 363 41.14 -2.08 22.82
CA GLN A 363 40.51 -0.88 22.27
C GLN A 363 40.43 -0.96 20.73
N LYS A 364 41.52 -1.35 20.06
CA LYS A 364 41.51 -1.55 18.60
C LYS A 364 40.49 -2.60 18.13
N ILE A 365 40.16 -3.59 18.96
CA ILE A 365 39.14 -4.58 18.63
C ILE A 365 37.76 -3.93 18.66
N ILE A 366 37.47 -3.10 19.68
CA ILE A 366 36.24 -2.31 19.73
C ILE A 366 36.17 -1.37 18.52
N ASP A 367 37.23 -0.60 18.23
CA ASP A 367 37.25 0.33 17.10
C ASP A 367 36.99 -0.41 15.77
N LYS A 368 37.52 -1.63 15.62
CA LYS A 368 37.28 -2.48 14.45
C LYS A 368 35.84 -3.02 14.42
N MET A 369 35.26 -3.37 15.58
CA MET A 369 33.87 -3.80 15.68
C MET A 369 32.90 -2.65 15.37
N GLU A 370 33.19 -1.44 15.83
CA GLU A 370 32.41 -0.23 15.52
C GLU A 370 32.50 0.12 14.03
N ALA A 371 33.70 0.03 13.43
CA ALA A 371 33.90 0.27 11.99
C ALA A 371 33.22 -0.78 11.10
N ALA A 372 33.05 -2.02 11.58
CA ALA A 372 32.34 -3.08 10.85
C ALA A 372 30.80 -2.95 10.93
N GLY A 373 30.30 -2.01 11.74
CA GLY A 373 28.88 -1.87 12.05
C GLY A 373 28.48 -2.76 13.22
N LEU A 374 28.02 -2.13 14.30
CA LEU A 374 27.44 -2.87 15.43
C LEU A 374 26.08 -3.46 15.02
N VAL A 375 25.72 -4.59 15.63
CA VAL A 375 24.36 -5.08 15.59
C VAL A 375 23.49 -3.97 16.17
N GLU A 376 22.48 -3.59 15.42
CA GLU A 376 21.60 -2.49 15.80
C GLU A 376 20.49 -3.01 16.71
N LYS A 377 20.12 -2.19 17.69
CA LYS A 377 18.96 -2.46 18.55
C LYS A 377 17.69 -2.43 17.70
N ILE A 378 16.79 -3.37 17.96
CA ILE A 378 15.45 -3.35 17.35
C ILE A 378 14.62 -2.27 18.01
N GLU A 379 14.03 -1.41 17.19
CA GLU A 379 13.01 -0.45 17.61
C GLU A 379 11.71 -1.23 17.77
N GLN A 380 11.26 -1.43 19.01
CA GLN A 380 9.98 -2.06 19.23
C GLN A 380 8.85 -1.12 18.78
N PRO A 381 7.86 -1.63 18.03
CA PRO A 381 6.71 -0.82 17.65
C PRO A 381 6.00 -0.33 18.92
N LYS A 382 5.52 0.92 18.89
CA LYS A 382 4.76 1.49 20.00
C LYS A 382 3.47 0.69 20.17
N THR A 383 3.33 -0.03 21.28
CA THR A 383 2.08 -0.75 21.58
C THR A 383 0.99 0.25 21.94
N LEU A 384 0.01 0.43 21.05
CA LEU A 384 -1.22 1.14 21.38
C LEU A 384 -2.10 0.21 22.21
N ARG A 385 -2.37 0.59 23.46
CA ARG A 385 -3.30 -0.13 24.33
C ARG A 385 -4.58 0.68 24.47
N PHE A 386 -5.65 0.18 23.88
CA PHE A 386 -6.99 0.72 24.09
C PHE A 386 -7.57 0.06 25.33
N HIS A 387 -7.71 0.83 26.40
CA HIS A 387 -8.41 0.41 27.61
C HIS A 387 -9.74 1.16 27.67
N PHE A 388 -10.81 0.40 27.81
CA PHE A 388 -12.16 0.92 28.03
C PHE A 388 -12.50 0.68 29.49
N GLU A 389 -13.16 1.65 30.13
CA GLU A 389 -13.60 1.51 31.52
C GLU A 389 -14.69 0.46 31.63
N ASP A 390 -14.63 -0.34 32.71
CA ASP A 390 -15.66 -1.34 32.99
C ASP A 390 -16.99 -0.67 33.33
N ILE A 391 -18.06 -1.11 32.67
CA ILE A 391 -19.40 -0.55 32.83
C ILE A 391 -20.00 -1.05 34.16
N ARG A 392 -20.70 -0.16 34.88
CA ARG A 392 -21.51 -0.55 36.06
C ARG A 392 -22.65 -1.48 35.63
N LYS A 393 -23.00 -2.47 36.45
CA LYS A 393 -24.10 -3.39 36.15
C LYS A 393 -25.42 -2.62 35.99
N LEU A 394 -25.96 -2.61 34.77
CA LEU A 394 -27.28 -2.06 34.47
C LEU A 394 -28.32 -3.19 34.52
N PRO A 395 -29.54 -2.95 35.05
CA PRO A 395 -30.60 -3.93 35.03
C PRO A 395 -31.13 -4.11 33.58
N PRO A 396 -31.42 -5.36 33.14
CA PRO A 396 -32.04 -5.62 31.84
C PRO A 396 -33.53 -5.19 31.83
N PRO A 397 -34.12 -4.88 30.66
CA PRO A 397 -33.48 -4.77 29.34
C PRO A 397 -32.72 -3.45 29.18
N ILE A 398 -31.61 -3.47 28.44
CA ILE A 398 -30.81 -2.26 28.19
C ILE A 398 -31.40 -1.50 26.99
N ILE A 399 -31.55 -2.22 25.88
CA ILE A 399 -32.18 -1.73 24.67
C ILE A 399 -33.10 -2.83 24.15
N SER A 400 -34.38 -2.51 23.94
CA SER A 400 -35.29 -3.35 23.16
C SER A 400 -35.99 -2.54 22.08
N PHE A 401 -36.03 -3.14 20.89
CA PHE A 401 -36.85 -2.75 19.76
C PHE A 401 -38.01 -3.73 19.71
N ASP A 402 -39.23 -3.21 19.86
CA ASP A 402 -40.45 -3.99 19.74
C ASP A 402 -41.23 -3.48 18.52
N ASP A 403 -41.42 -4.37 17.56
CA ASP A 403 -42.21 -4.17 16.34
C ASP A 403 -41.84 -2.93 15.51
N VAL A 404 -40.53 -2.69 15.34
CA VAL A 404 -40.05 -1.47 14.69
C VAL A 404 -40.09 -1.58 13.18
N ALA A 405 -40.69 -0.58 12.54
CA ALA A 405 -40.66 -0.39 11.09
C ALA A 405 -39.98 0.95 10.73
N PHE A 406 -39.15 0.94 9.69
CA PHE A 406 -38.44 2.13 9.23
C PHE A 406 -38.35 2.19 7.71
N SER A 407 -38.73 3.33 7.14
CA SER A 407 -38.35 3.73 5.78
C SER A 407 -37.89 5.17 5.76
N TYR A 408 -37.01 5.48 4.83
CA TYR A 408 -36.62 6.86 4.61
C TYR A 408 -37.61 7.67 3.74
N SER A 409 -38.38 7.01 2.87
CA SER A 409 -39.39 7.68 2.03
C SER A 409 -40.71 7.90 2.76
N GLY A 410 -40.89 7.30 3.94
CA GLY A 410 -42.16 7.27 4.67
C GLY A 410 -43.22 6.35 4.04
N ASN A 411 -42.89 5.68 2.93
CA ASN A 411 -43.81 4.79 2.23
C ASN A 411 -43.68 3.35 2.77
N PRO A 412 -44.81 2.68 3.07
CA PRO A 412 -44.81 1.27 3.48
C PRO A 412 -44.17 0.30 2.49
N LYS A 413 -44.11 0.67 1.21
CA LYS A 413 -43.52 -0.15 0.14
C LYS A 413 -41.98 -0.17 0.16
N ASP A 414 -41.37 0.80 0.85
CA ASP A 414 -39.92 0.97 0.92
C ASP A 414 -39.39 0.77 2.35
N TYR A 415 -40.10 -0.02 3.17
CA TYR A 415 -39.62 -0.39 4.51
C TYR A 415 -38.26 -1.10 4.41
N LEU A 416 -37.25 -0.51 5.04
CA LEU A 416 -35.93 -1.11 5.23
C LEU A 416 -36.00 -2.14 6.35
N TYR A 417 -36.72 -1.82 7.41
CA TYR A 417 -37.05 -2.72 8.51
C TYR A 417 -38.57 -2.81 8.62
N ASP A 418 -39.07 -4.03 8.81
CA ASP A 418 -40.47 -4.36 8.95
C ASP A 418 -40.59 -5.37 10.09
N HIS A 419 -41.42 -5.07 11.10
CA HIS A 419 -41.62 -5.90 12.30
C HIS A 419 -40.32 -6.32 13.02
N LEU A 420 -39.35 -5.41 13.15
CA LEU A 420 -38.05 -5.72 13.78
C LEU A 420 -38.18 -5.81 15.30
N ASN A 421 -37.95 -7.02 15.84
CA ASN A 421 -37.82 -7.29 17.27
C ASN A 421 -36.36 -7.60 17.61
N LEU A 422 -35.73 -6.76 18.42
CA LEU A 422 -34.32 -6.91 18.79
C LEU A 422 -34.08 -6.44 20.23
N ALA A 423 -33.52 -7.31 21.07
CA ALA A 423 -33.11 -6.98 22.44
C ALA A 423 -31.60 -7.14 22.60
N ILE A 424 -30.97 -6.20 23.31
CA ILE A 424 -29.52 -6.18 23.58
C ILE A 424 -29.29 -6.19 25.09
N ASP A 425 -28.50 -7.17 25.55
CA ASP A 425 -28.06 -7.33 26.94
C ASP A 425 -26.65 -6.75 27.17
N LEU A 426 -26.27 -6.54 28.45
CA LEU A 426 -25.00 -5.91 28.85
C LEU A 426 -23.74 -6.59 28.26
N ASN A 427 -23.81 -7.90 28.09
CA ASN A 427 -22.70 -8.72 27.59
C ASN A 427 -22.89 -9.14 26.12
N GLY A 428 -23.97 -8.71 25.48
CA GLY A 428 -24.26 -9.03 24.10
C GLY A 428 -23.22 -8.42 23.17
N ARG A 429 -22.63 -9.25 22.29
CA ARG A 429 -21.81 -8.75 21.19
C ARG A 429 -22.64 -8.83 19.93
N LEU A 430 -22.94 -7.67 19.36
CA LEU A 430 -23.66 -7.55 18.11
C LEU A 430 -22.67 -7.14 17.02
N SER A 431 -22.64 -7.91 15.94
CA SER A 431 -21.96 -7.56 14.70
C SER A 431 -23.02 -7.37 13.62
N TYR A 432 -22.88 -6.31 12.84
CA TYR A 432 -23.71 -6.07 11.66
C TYR A 432 -22.92 -6.49 10.43
N GLU A 433 -23.57 -7.21 9.52
CA GLU A 433 -23.01 -7.56 8.22
C GLU A 433 -23.48 -6.51 7.20
N GLU A 434 -22.53 -5.94 6.44
CA GLU A 434 -22.63 -4.67 5.70
C GLU A 434 -23.52 -4.69 4.43
N ASP A 435 -24.68 -5.34 4.48
CA ASP A 435 -25.62 -5.33 3.35
C ASP A 435 -26.76 -4.30 3.54
N THR A 436 -26.84 -3.64 4.70
CA THR A 436 -27.77 -2.52 4.96
C THR A 436 -27.03 -1.32 5.55
N ASP A 437 -27.60 -0.12 5.42
CA ASP A 437 -27.10 1.11 6.04
C ASP A 437 -26.94 0.87 7.56
N VAL A 438 -25.80 0.35 8.01
CA VAL A 438 -25.53 0.01 9.43
C VAL A 438 -25.66 1.27 10.29
N LEU A 439 -25.47 2.44 9.66
CA LEU A 439 -25.76 3.74 10.24
C LEU A 439 -27.21 3.88 10.74
N VAL A 440 -28.20 3.21 10.15
CA VAL A 440 -29.61 3.30 10.56
C VAL A 440 -29.81 2.64 11.92
N PRO A 441 -29.52 1.35 12.16
CA PRO A 441 -29.66 0.76 13.49
C PRO A 441 -28.81 1.51 14.52
N ILE A 442 -27.64 2.04 14.17
CA ILE A 442 -26.83 2.89 15.08
C ILE A 442 -27.53 4.21 15.39
N ARG A 443 -28.12 4.87 14.39
CA ARG A 443 -28.87 6.12 14.57
C ARG A 443 -30.18 5.89 15.32
N LEU A 444 -30.79 4.72 15.17
CA LEU A 444 -31.95 4.27 15.94
C LEU A 444 -31.54 4.01 17.41
N LEU A 445 -30.43 3.32 17.64
CA LEU A 445 -29.85 3.08 18.98
C LEU A 445 -29.51 4.38 19.70
N THR A 446 -29.03 5.39 18.96
CA THR A 446 -28.68 6.72 19.52
C THR A 446 -29.85 7.71 19.52
N ALA A 447 -31.06 7.26 19.19
CA ALA A 447 -32.30 8.06 19.10
C ALA A 447 -32.17 9.32 18.22
N ARG A 448 -31.34 9.27 17.16
CA ARG A 448 -31.10 10.39 16.23
C ARG A 448 -32.03 10.40 15.00
N ILE A 449 -32.95 9.43 14.88
CA ILE A 449 -33.94 9.32 13.79
C ILE A 449 -35.32 9.10 14.40
N THR A 450 -36.33 9.81 13.88
CA THR A 450 -37.75 9.64 14.24
C THR A 450 -38.36 8.44 13.50
N LEU A 451 -39.02 7.54 14.23
CA LEU A 451 -39.66 6.34 13.68
C LEU A 451 -41.14 6.55 13.34
N THR A 452 -41.67 5.71 12.44
CA THR A 452 -43.06 5.76 11.95
C THR A 452 -44.06 4.99 12.82
N LEU A 453 -43.62 3.96 13.57
CA LEU A 453 -44.43 3.14 14.48
C LEU A 453 -43.55 2.82 15.71
N GLU A 454 -44.03 3.04 16.94
CA GLU A 454 -43.18 3.01 18.16
C GLU A 454 -43.53 1.92 19.16
N CYS A 455 -42.50 1.19 19.60
CA CYS A 455 -42.09 1.01 21.01
C CYS A 455 -40.56 0.77 21.08
N ILE A 456 -39.78 1.82 21.37
CA ILE A 456 -38.36 1.69 21.77
C ILE A 456 -38.27 1.85 23.27
N TRP A 457 -37.70 0.86 23.97
CA TRP A 457 -37.39 0.96 25.40
C TRP A 457 -35.88 1.09 25.60
N LEU A 458 -35.47 2.26 26.09
CA LEU A 458 -34.11 2.56 26.53
C LEU A 458 -34.12 2.69 28.05
N ASN A 459 -33.18 2.03 28.74
CA ASN A 459 -33.06 2.17 30.18
C ASN A 459 -32.70 3.64 30.54
N PRO A 460 -33.52 4.38 31.32
CA PRO A 460 -33.31 5.81 31.59
C PRO A 460 -32.03 6.14 32.35
N THR A 461 -31.44 5.14 33.02
CA THR A 461 -30.17 5.28 33.77
C THR A 461 -28.94 5.05 32.89
N ALA A 462 -29.15 4.59 31.66
CA ALA A 462 -28.07 4.38 30.73
C ALA A 462 -27.78 5.71 30.01
N THR A 463 -26.73 6.39 30.46
CA THR A 463 -26.22 7.59 29.78
C THR A 463 -25.67 7.19 28.40
N ASN A 464 -26.02 7.93 27.35
CA ASN A 464 -25.51 7.71 25.99
C ASN A 464 -23.96 7.71 25.91
N ASP A 465 -23.30 8.34 26.88
CA ASP A 465 -21.83 8.42 26.98
C ASP A 465 -21.17 7.14 27.52
N THR A 466 -21.92 6.23 28.15
CA THR A 466 -21.39 4.98 28.75
C THR A 466 -21.52 3.74 27.88
N PHE A 467 -22.14 3.86 26.70
CA PHE A 467 -22.19 2.78 25.73
C PHE A 467 -20.96 2.84 24.83
N SER A 468 -20.00 1.96 25.07
CA SER A 468 -18.98 1.67 24.07
C SER A 468 -19.61 0.79 22.97
N ILE A 469 -20.39 1.41 22.08
CA ILE A 469 -20.83 0.73 20.85
C ILE A 469 -19.57 0.57 19.99
N ARG A 470 -19.04 -0.66 19.96
CA ARG A 470 -17.91 -1.01 19.12
C ARG A 470 -18.37 -1.05 17.66
N LEU A 471 -18.27 0.09 17.00
CA LEU A 471 -18.47 0.23 15.57
C LEU A 471 -17.15 -0.02 14.87
N CYS A 472 -16.95 -1.24 14.38
CA CYS A 472 -16.07 -1.44 13.24
C CYS A 472 -16.88 -1.05 12.00
N LEU A 473 -16.85 0.24 11.66
CA LEU A 473 -17.27 0.72 10.34
C LEU A 473 -16.01 1.21 9.63
N PRO A 474 -15.73 0.75 8.41
CA PRO A 474 -14.91 1.48 7.47
C PRO A 474 -15.56 2.84 7.22
N ASP A 475 -14.76 3.90 7.20
CA ASP A 475 -15.19 5.23 6.81
C ASP A 475 -15.68 5.19 5.37
N SER A 476 -16.99 4.99 5.13
CA SER A 476 -17.79 5.68 4.09
C SER A 476 -19.08 4.95 3.68
N ILE A 477 -20.13 5.76 3.51
CA ILE A 477 -21.28 5.59 2.60
C ILE A 477 -22.58 5.01 3.17
N LEU A 478 -23.58 5.90 3.14
CA LEU A 478 -25.02 5.65 3.05
C LEU A 478 -25.40 5.34 1.58
N SER A 479 -26.24 4.34 1.32
CA SER A 479 -27.20 4.30 0.19
C SER A 479 -27.87 2.93 -0.01
N ARG A 480 -29.04 2.75 0.61
CA ARG A 480 -30.27 2.06 0.14
C ARG A 480 -30.23 1.17 -1.14
N HIS A 481 -30.57 -0.12 -0.99
CA HIS A 481 -31.83 -0.75 -1.46
C HIS A 481 -31.80 -2.29 -1.36
N ASN A 482 -32.82 -2.85 -0.69
CA ASN A 482 -33.41 -4.19 -0.80
C ASN A 482 -32.49 -5.43 -0.88
N ARG A 483 -32.53 -6.28 0.17
CA ARG A 483 -32.72 -7.75 0.09
C ARG A 483 -32.74 -8.42 1.48
N ARG A 484 -33.35 -9.61 1.52
CA ARG A 484 -33.68 -10.45 2.71
C ARG A 484 -32.46 -11.11 3.34
N PHE A 485 -32.48 -11.26 4.67
CA PHE A 485 -31.40 -11.82 5.50
C PHE A 485 -31.65 -13.25 5.98
N ARG A 486 -30.56 -13.98 6.20
CA ARG A 486 -30.51 -15.26 6.93
C ARG A 486 -29.47 -15.13 8.04
N VAL A 487 -29.89 -15.29 9.28
CA VAL A 487 -29.01 -15.21 10.47
C VAL A 487 -28.39 -16.59 10.71
N MET A 488 -27.06 -16.67 10.81
CA MET A 488 -26.37 -17.83 11.38
C MET A 488 -26.05 -17.57 12.85
N THR A 489 -26.71 -18.32 13.75
CA THR A 489 -26.53 -18.21 15.20
C THR A 489 -25.45 -19.18 15.69
N GLY A 490 -24.32 -18.62 16.11
CA GLY A 490 -23.30 -19.31 16.91
C GLY A 490 -23.62 -19.18 18.40
N HIS A 491 -24.34 -20.16 18.95
CA HIS A 491 -24.44 -20.48 20.39
C HIS A 491 -25.07 -19.41 21.30
N THR A 492 -26.36 -19.19 21.13
CA THR A 492 -27.38 -19.18 22.21
C THR A 492 -28.77 -19.16 21.56
N ASN A 493 -29.70 -19.94 22.12
CA ASN A 493 -31.04 -20.14 21.55
C ASN A 493 -31.82 -18.82 21.45
N LEU A 494 -32.04 -18.33 20.23
CA LEU A 494 -33.09 -17.37 19.94
C LEU A 494 -34.21 -18.11 19.18
N ILE A 495 -35.38 -18.19 19.81
CA ILE A 495 -36.60 -18.70 19.16
C ILE A 495 -37.10 -17.59 18.25
N LEU A 496 -36.96 -17.78 16.94
CA LEU A 496 -37.63 -16.98 15.92
C LEU A 496 -39.01 -17.59 15.67
N THR A 497 -40.08 -16.93 16.14
CA THR A 497 -41.43 -17.14 15.60
C THR A 497 -41.65 -16.16 14.44
N THR A 498 -42.07 -16.73 13.31
CA THR A 498 -42.22 -16.13 11.96
C THR A 498 -43.15 -14.94 11.88
#